data_AF-A0A5J5TNX9-F1
#
_entry.id   AF-A0A5J5TNX9-F1
#
_cell.length_a   1.000
_cell.length_b   1.000
_cell.length_c   1.000
_cell.angle_alpha   90.00
_cell.angle_beta   90.00
_cell.angle_gamma   90.00
#
_symmetry.space_group_name_H-M   'P 1'
#
loop_
_entity.id
_entity.type
_entity.pdbx_description
1 polymer ?
#
loop_
_entity_poly.entity_id
_entity_poly.type
_entity_poly.pdbx_seq_one_letter_code
_entity_poly.pdbx_strand_id
1 'polypeptide(L)'
;MEIEYILDDHRLSVIENWTTGGSCHACGDLLDRPPIYGCNLCTFFVHKSCLDRLKPEVQSFFHPCPLELYCNFYGFRCNACFGEISSSHRYRCKLSCTFIMHVECALKPMVEYSDEEHTIQHFTHFHPLKPVVDSTLQKHEVVCAICEKLCSSSSSTYGCTECKFFLHKSCMTSIPRQLINHLIHPCTLLFLTNPNSFRCDKCGEDVFSRIQFSYRPCYFDLHAKWALLPTVDSEDAKEIQHFSHPHPLALIENHKDFNNEPRCVACVETCLAPTPTFRCSRRSCNHFFLHKSCALKLPYLPTSIQSPCHDYPAGHQLTITSLPYNDEIRTCSACRRGFDSSFMAYSCREDDCGFNLHLDCSKLEPSFVLDGHDHFLTLIEKVAAMTCHFCGANCCNFILRCLECDINIHIQCLPCTQNNKPQISSPSFTTYKVYFGI
;
A
#
# COMPACT_ATOMS: atom_id res chain seq x y z
N MET A 1 -42.36 -19.81 -4.01
CA MET A 1 -41.06 -19.51 -4.65
C MET A 1 -40.35 -18.56 -3.69
N GLU A 2 -39.56 -19.14 -2.79
CA GLU A 2 -38.87 -18.39 -1.72
C GLU A 2 -37.73 -17.58 -2.34
N ILE A 3 -37.81 -16.26 -2.24
CA ILE A 3 -36.70 -15.38 -2.63
C ILE A 3 -35.71 -15.42 -1.47
N GLU A 4 -34.63 -16.18 -1.61
CA GLU A 4 -33.57 -16.26 -0.61
C GLU A 4 -32.65 -15.03 -0.70
N TYR A 5 -32.85 -14.06 0.18
CA TYR A 5 -31.91 -12.95 0.34
C TYR A 5 -30.99 -13.27 1.53
N ILE A 6 -29.70 -13.47 1.27
CA ILE A 6 -28.69 -13.78 2.28
C ILE A 6 -27.89 -12.50 2.55
N LEU A 7 -27.93 -12.03 3.79
CA LEU A 7 -27.11 -10.92 4.27
C LEU A 7 -26.16 -11.45 5.34
N ASP A 8 -24.88 -11.63 4.96
CA ASP A 8 -23.75 -11.87 5.88
C ASP A 8 -24.10 -12.88 7.00
N ASP A 9 -24.47 -14.11 6.58
CA ASP A 9 -24.93 -15.27 7.39
C ASP A 9 -26.36 -15.27 7.95
N HIS A 10 -27.13 -14.20 7.78
CA HIS A 10 -28.54 -14.17 8.19
C HIS A 10 -29.49 -14.31 7.00
N ARG A 11 -30.36 -15.34 7.04
CA ARG A 11 -31.42 -15.56 6.04
C ARG A 11 -32.64 -14.72 6.37
N LEU A 12 -33.11 -13.93 5.39
CA LEU A 12 -34.38 -13.22 5.50
C LEU A 12 -35.54 -14.11 5.07
N SER A 13 -36.57 -14.20 5.90
CA SER A 13 -37.81 -14.91 5.61
C SER A 13 -39.00 -13.95 5.53
N VAL A 14 -40.03 -14.33 4.78
CA VAL A 14 -41.31 -13.60 4.77
C VAL A 14 -41.97 -13.74 6.14
N ILE A 15 -42.44 -12.64 6.69
CA ILE A 15 -43.21 -12.60 7.93
C ILE A 15 -44.66 -12.32 7.59
N GLU A 16 -45.50 -13.36 7.65
CA GLU A 16 -46.90 -13.30 7.22
C GLU A 16 -47.82 -12.64 8.25
N ASN A 17 -47.47 -12.72 9.54
CA ASN A 17 -48.28 -12.20 10.66
C ASN A 17 -47.51 -11.13 11.45
N TRP A 18 -47.33 -9.96 10.85
CA TRP A 18 -46.71 -8.81 11.51
C TRP A 18 -47.74 -8.08 12.39
N THR A 19 -47.67 -8.27 13.71
CA THR A 19 -48.63 -7.70 14.68
C THR A 19 -48.03 -6.62 15.58
N THR A 20 -46.73 -6.40 15.53
CA THR A 20 -45.99 -5.44 16.34
C THR A 20 -45.66 -4.19 15.54
N GLY A 21 -45.95 -3.00 16.09
CA GLY A 21 -45.45 -1.75 15.49
C GLY A 21 -43.93 -1.80 15.30
N GLY A 22 -43.44 -1.24 14.20
CA GLY A 22 -42.01 -1.20 13.85
C GLY A 22 -41.79 -0.43 12.55
N SER A 23 -40.55 0.00 12.30
CA SER A 23 -40.18 0.73 11.09
C SER A 23 -39.35 -0.14 10.15
N CYS A 24 -39.55 0.07 8.84
CA CYS A 24 -38.77 -0.52 7.78
C CYS A 24 -37.36 0.05 7.87
N HIS A 25 -36.38 -0.84 8.04
CA HIS A 25 -34.99 -0.44 8.22
C HIS A 25 -34.34 0.21 6.99
N ALA A 26 -34.98 0.11 5.83
CA ALA A 26 -34.47 0.64 4.57
C ALA A 26 -35.16 1.94 4.11
N CYS A 27 -36.30 2.32 4.69
CA CYS A 27 -36.96 3.60 4.37
C CYS A 27 -37.37 4.42 5.60
N GLY A 28 -37.30 3.86 6.81
CA GLY A 28 -37.70 4.52 8.05
C GLY A 28 -39.21 4.58 8.28
N ASP A 29 -40.03 4.29 7.26
CA ASP A 29 -41.50 4.27 7.36
C ASP A 29 -41.99 3.10 8.23
N LEU A 30 -43.23 3.18 8.71
CA LEU A 30 -43.87 2.08 9.43
C LEU A 30 -43.99 0.82 8.56
N LEU A 31 -43.82 -0.35 9.16
CA LEU A 31 -44.06 -1.65 8.56
C LEU A 31 -45.56 -1.97 8.51
N ASP A 32 -46.31 -1.15 7.78
CA ASP A 32 -47.76 -1.24 7.63
C ASP A 32 -48.20 -2.04 6.39
N ARG A 33 -47.26 -2.37 5.49
CA ARG A 33 -47.52 -3.00 4.19
C ARG A 33 -46.82 -4.36 4.05
N PRO A 34 -47.53 -5.48 4.20
CA PRO A 34 -47.00 -6.79 3.84
C PRO A 34 -46.80 -6.94 2.31
N PRO A 35 -45.91 -7.85 1.84
CA PRO A 35 -45.10 -8.76 2.65
C PRO A 35 -43.86 -8.06 3.22
N ILE A 36 -43.60 -8.33 4.51
CA ILE A 36 -42.43 -7.86 5.25
C ILE A 36 -41.41 -9.00 5.26
N TYR A 37 -40.17 -8.69 4.93
CA TYR A 37 -39.05 -9.62 5.06
C TYR A 37 -38.27 -9.26 6.31
N GLY A 38 -37.83 -10.28 7.05
CA GLY A 38 -36.99 -10.02 8.19
C GLY A 38 -36.22 -11.21 8.72
N CYS A 39 -35.33 -10.91 9.65
CA CYS A 39 -34.56 -11.89 10.40
C CYS A 39 -34.88 -11.75 11.89
N ASN A 40 -35.36 -12.84 12.49
CA ASN A 40 -35.70 -12.86 13.91
C ASN A 40 -34.47 -12.80 14.84
N LEU A 41 -33.27 -13.07 14.32
CA LEU A 41 -32.02 -13.02 15.10
C LEU A 41 -31.47 -11.59 15.22
N CYS A 42 -31.53 -10.80 14.14
CA CYS A 42 -31.01 -9.44 14.14
C CYS A 42 -32.12 -8.36 14.14
N THR A 43 -33.39 -8.72 14.37
CA THR A 43 -34.53 -7.79 14.41
C THR A 43 -34.60 -6.86 13.19
N PHE A 44 -34.10 -7.32 12.05
CA PHE A 44 -34.14 -6.58 10.80
C PHE A 44 -35.45 -6.87 10.09
N PHE A 45 -36.16 -5.82 9.72
CA PHE A 45 -37.44 -5.92 9.03
C PHE A 45 -37.54 -4.85 7.95
N VAL A 46 -37.92 -5.26 6.74
CA VAL A 46 -38.03 -4.40 5.56
C VAL A 46 -39.24 -4.73 4.70
N HIS A 47 -39.79 -3.71 4.04
CA HIS A 47 -40.73 -3.91 2.96
C HIS A 47 -40.09 -4.71 1.83
N LYS A 48 -40.87 -5.55 1.15
CA LYS A 48 -40.42 -6.22 -0.09
C LYS A 48 -39.87 -5.23 -1.12
N SER A 49 -40.56 -4.12 -1.37
CA SER A 49 -40.11 -3.08 -2.31
C SER A 49 -38.81 -2.41 -1.90
N CYS A 50 -38.54 -2.32 -0.59
CA CYS A 50 -37.26 -1.84 -0.08
C CYS A 50 -36.18 -2.90 -0.23
N LEU A 51 -36.48 -4.17 0.04
CA LEU A 51 -35.55 -5.29 -0.15
C LEU A 51 -35.12 -5.41 -1.62
N ASP A 52 -36.05 -5.28 -2.56
CA ASP A 52 -35.77 -5.32 -4.01
C ASP A 52 -34.86 -4.16 -4.47
N ARG A 53 -34.82 -3.06 -3.70
CA ARG A 53 -33.93 -1.90 -3.96
C ARG A 53 -32.57 -2.02 -3.28
N LEU A 54 -32.48 -2.80 -2.19
CA LEU A 54 -31.20 -3.13 -1.59
C LEU A 54 -30.45 -4.01 -2.58
N LYS A 55 -29.16 -3.73 -2.76
CA LYS A 55 -28.27 -4.59 -3.54
C LYS A 55 -27.30 -5.23 -2.54
N PRO A 56 -26.95 -6.52 -2.67
CA PRO A 56 -25.98 -7.13 -1.77
C PRO A 56 -24.62 -6.44 -1.88
N GLU A 57 -24.29 -5.95 -3.08
CA GLU A 57 -23.06 -5.25 -3.39
C GLU A 57 -23.35 -4.00 -4.25
N VAL A 58 -22.66 -2.89 -3.97
CA VAL A 58 -22.73 -1.64 -4.72
C VAL A 58 -21.34 -1.05 -4.94
N GLN A 59 -21.18 -0.33 -6.05
CA GLN A 59 -20.03 0.53 -6.27
C GLN A 59 -20.38 1.96 -5.83
N SER A 60 -19.56 2.55 -4.97
CA SER A 60 -19.74 3.94 -4.54
C SER A 60 -18.90 4.91 -5.36
N PHE A 61 -19.43 6.08 -5.65
CA PHE A 61 -18.65 7.17 -6.25
C PHE A 61 -17.56 7.71 -5.31
N PHE A 62 -17.77 7.61 -3.98
CA PHE A 62 -16.88 8.16 -2.95
C PHE A 62 -15.83 7.18 -2.45
N HIS A 63 -15.88 5.91 -2.88
CA HIS A 63 -14.96 4.89 -2.43
C HIS A 63 -14.61 3.93 -3.57
N PRO A 64 -13.31 3.66 -3.84
CA PRO A 64 -12.91 2.83 -4.96
C PRO A 64 -13.28 1.35 -4.82
N CYS A 65 -13.39 0.81 -3.60
CA CYS A 65 -13.69 -0.61 -3.42
C CYS A 65 -15.19 -0.91 -3.49
N PRO A 66 -15.58 -2.13 -3.89
CA PRO A 66 -16.95 -2.61 -3.75
C PRO A 66 -17.40 -2.56 -2.29
N LEU A 67 -18.63 -2.12 -2.08
CA LEU A 67 -19.26 -2.12 -0.77
C LEU A 67 -20.30 -3.21 -0.69
N GLU A 68 -20.27 -3.99 0.39
CA GLU A 68 -21.27 -5.02 0.67
C GLU A 68 -22.21 -4.55 1.78
N LEU A 69 -23.46 -4.99 1.69
CA LEU A 69 -24.46 -4.69 2.70
C LEU A 69 -24.13 -5.46 3.99
N TYR A 70 -24.09 -4.72 5.10
CA TYR A 70 -23.66 -5.22 6.40
C TYR A 70 -24.64 -4.81 7.50
N CYS A 71 -24.92 -5.74 8.41
CA CYS A 71 -25.82 -5.57 9.54
C CYS A 71 -25.07 -5.65 10.87
N ASN A 72 -25.08 -4.57 11.68
CA ASN A 72 -24.49 -4.57 13.03
C ASN A 72 -24.99 -3.36 13.86
N PHE A 73 -25.20 -3.56 15.16
CA PHE A 73 -25.88 -2.65 16.09
C PHE A 73 -25.03 -1.53 16.70
N TYR A 74 -23.72 -1.49 16.45
CA TYR A 74 -22.91 -0.37 16.97
C TYR A 74 -23.13 0.90 16.15
N GLY A 75 -23.20 2.04 16.85
CA GLY A 75 -23.30 3.36 16.24
C GLY A 75 -22.01 3.72 15.52
N PHE A 76 -22.11 4.08 14.25
CA PHE A 76 -21.00 4.57 13.46
C PHE A 76 -21.39 5.85 12.71
N ARG A 77 -20.41 6.54 12.11
CA ARG A 77 -20.67 7.69 11.22
C ARG A 77 -20.43 7.29 9.78
N CYS A 78 -21.29 7.75 8.88
CA CYS A 78 -21.15 7.54 7.45
C CYS A 78 -19.93 8.30 6.91
N ASN A 79 -19.03 7.63 6.20
CA ASN A 79 -17.85 8.28 5.61
C ASN A 79 -18.22 9.27 4.50
N ALA A 80 -19.39 9.18 3.89
CA ALA A 80 -19.82 10.11 2.85
C ALA A 80 -20.43 11.40 3.45
N CYS A 81 -21.55 11.29 4.15
CA CYS A 81 -22.28 12.46 4.65
C CYS A 81 -21.86 12.91 6.06
N PHE A 82 -21.06 12.10 6.77
CA PHE A 82 -20.64 12.31 8.17
C PHE A 82 -21.76 12.34 9.21
N GLY A 83 -22.99 12.02 8.81
CA GLY A 83 -24.11 11.77 9.72
C GLY A 83 -23.96 10.46 10.48
N GLU A 84 -24.57 10.39 11.65
CA GLU A 84 -24.67 9.15 12.43
C GLU A 84 -25.51 8.11 11.68
N ILE A 85 -25.05 6.87 11.72
CA ILE A 85 -25.77 5.70 11.23
C ILE A 85 -26.48 5.10 12.44
N SER A 86 -27.74 5.46 12.62
CA SER A 86 -28.63 4.86 13.62
C SER A 86 -29.34 3.60 13.10
N SER A 87 -29.26 3.34 11.79
CA SER A 87 -29.78 2.12 11.17
C SER A 87 -28.87 0.93 11.48
N SER A 88 -29.46 -0.24 11.71
CA SER A 88 -28.71 -1.49 11.83
C SER A 88 -28.04 -1.91 10.51
N HIS A 89 -28.43 -1.29 9.38
CA HIS A 89 -27.99 -1.63 8.02
C HIS A 89 -27.17 -0.51 7.40
N ARG A 90 -26.04 -0.89 6.82
CA ARG A 90 -25.10 0.02 6.16
C ARG A 90 -24.29 -0.75 5.13
N TYR A 91 -23.70 -0.03 4.19
CA TYR A 91 -22.68 -0.61 3.32
C TYR A 91 -21.32 -0.52 4.02
N ARG A 92 -20.52 -1.59 3.98
CA ARG A 92 -19.11 -1.60 4.41
C ARG A 92 -18.21 -1.99 3.24
N CYS A 93 -16.95 -1.56 3.29
CA CYS A 93 -15.96 -2.01 2.31
C CYS A 93 -15.69 -3.51 2.41
N LYS A 94 -15.82 -4.23 1.29
CA LYS A 94 -15.52 -5.67 1.19
C LYS A 94 -14.04 -6.00 1.38
N LEU A 95 -13.15 -5.05 1.06
CA LEU A 95 -11.70 -5.19 1.23
C LEU A 95 -11.23 -4.77 2.64
N SER A 96 -12.12 -4.80 3.63
CA SER A 96 -11.82 -4.57 5.05
C SER A 96 -11.18 -3.21 5.37
N CYS A 97 -11.44 -2.18 4.53
CA CYS A 97 -11.12 -0.80 4.90
C CYS A 97 -12.15 -0.24 5.89
N THR A 98 -11.88 0.92 6.50
CA THR A 98 -12.78 1.56 7.48
C THR A 98 -13.96 2.29 6.84
N PHE A 99 -14.13 2.20 5.52
CA PHE A 99 -15.21 2.88 4.81
C PHE A 99 -16.55 2.20 5.06
N ILE A 100 -17.48 2.99 5.59
CA ILE A 100 -18.86 2.62 5.84
C ILE A 100 -19.78 3.75 5.36
N MET A 101 -20.98 3.39 4.92
CA MET A 101 -21.88 4.34 4.29
C MET A 101 -23.34 4.00 4.57
N HIS A 102 -24.18 5.03 4.76
CA HIS A 102 -25.63 4.84 4.79
C HIS A 102 -26.10 4.16 3.50
N VAL A 103 -27.15 3.36 3.61
CA VAL A 103 -27.81 2.75 2.44
C VAL A 103 -28.33 3.83 1.49
N GLU A 104 -28.95 4.88 2.03
CA GLU A 104 -29.52 5.99 1.27
C GLU A 104 -28.42 6.78 0.55
N CYS A 105 -27.29 6.98 1.21
CA CYS A 105 -26.13 7.62 0.59
C CYS A 105 -25.58 6.80 -0.58
N ALA A 106 -25.67 5.47 -0.52
CA ALA A 106 -25.18 4.56 -1.57
C ALA A 106 -26.09 4.48 -2.78
N LEU A 107 -27.40 4.62 -2.55
CA LEU A 107 -28.40 4.55 -3.59
C LEU A 107 -28.73 5.92 -4.20
N LYS A 108 -28.18 7.02 -3.66
CA LYS A 108 -28.39 8.36 -4.17
C LYS A 108 -27.77 8.49 -5.58
N PRO A 109 -28.54 8.91 -6.59
CA PRO A 109 -28.00 9.19 -7.93
C PRO A 109 -26.94 10.30 -7.84
N MET A 110 -25.81 10.09 -8.53
CA MET A 110 -24.73 11.08 -8.60
C MET A 110 -24.70 11.66 -10.02
N VAL A 111 -24.76 12.99 -10.11
CA VAL A 111 -24.58 13.74 -11.35
C VAL A 111 -23.22 14.40 -11.27
N GLU A 112 -22.28 14.00 -12.13
CA GLU A 112 -20.88 14.48 -12.06
C GLU A 112 -20.76 15.98 -12.29
N TYR A 113 -21.60 16.54 -13.17
CA TYR A 113 -21.62 17.95 -13.50
C TYR A 113 -23.03 18.41 -13.89
N SER A 114 -23.41 19.59 -13.42
CA SER A 114 -24.68 20.25 -13.77
C SER A 114 -24.40 21.65 -14.31
N ASP A 115 -24.73 21.88 -15.58
CA ASP A 115 -24.64 23.19 -16.24
C ASP A 115 -25.60 24.21 -15.64
N GLU A 116 -26.80 23.78 -15.23
CA GLU A 116 -27.82 24.67 -14.67
C GLU A 116 -27.36 25.22 -13.32
N GLU A 117 -26.91 24.35 -12.42
CA GLU A 117 -26.49 24.71 -11.06
C GLU A 117 -25.03 25.15 -10.95
N HIS A 118 -24.26 25.01 -12.03
CA HIS A 118 -22.81 25.23 -12.08
C HIS A 118 -22.07 24.46 -10.97
N THR A 119 -22.48 23.21 -10.72
CA THR A 119 -21.94 22.35 -9.67
C THR A 119 -21.13 21.20 -10.22
N ILE A 120 -20.09 20.79 -9.49
CA ILE A 120 -19.29 19.60 -9.78
C ILE A 120 -19.38 18.63 -8.61
N GLN A 121 -19.73 17.37 -8.86
CA GLN A 121 -19.62 16.31 -7.86
C GLN A 121 -18.18 15.80 -7.84
N HIS A 122 -17.53 15.88 -6.67
CA HIS A 122 -16.17 15.41 -6.51
C HIS A 122 -16.09 14.32 -5.44
N PHE A 123 -15.28 13.29 -5.65
CA PHE A 123 -15.24 12.11 -4.75
C PHE A 123 -14.69 12.41 -3.36
N THR A 124 -14.07 13.58 -3.19
CA THR A 124 -13.58 14.03 -1.88
C THR A 124 -14.68 14.54 -0.96
N HIS A 125 -15.87 14.80 -1.48
CA HIS A 125 -16.93 15.43 -0.71
C HIS A 125 -18.32 15.03 -1.20
N PHE A 126 -19.21 14.69 -0.27
CA PHE A 126 -20.54 14.18 -0.61
C PHE A 126 -21.44 15.20 -1.32
N HIS A 127 -21.38 16.49 -0.95
CA HIS A 127 -22.18 17.51 -1.62
C HIS A 127 -21.53 18.00 -2.91
N PRO A 128 -22.32 18.36 -3.95
CA PRO A 128 -21.80 19.05 -5.12
C PRO A 128 -21.11 20.36 -4.74
N LEU A 129 -19.93 20.61 -5.32
CA LEU A 129 -19.12 21.79 -5.07
C LEU A 129 -19.50 22.90 -6.06
N LYS A 130 -19.60 24.14 -5.55
CA LYS A 130 -19.85 25.35 -6.36
C LYS A 130 -18.58 26.20 -6.43
N PRO A 131 -18.38 26.98 -7.52
CA PRO A 131 -17.35 28.01 -7.56
C PRO A 131 -17.52 28.99 -6.39
N VAL A 132 -16.45 29.26 -5.67
CA VAL A 132 -16.44 30.23 -4.58
C VAL A 132 -16.15 31.61 -5.15
N VAL A 133 -17.01 32.59 -4.86
CA VAL A 133 -16.85 33.97 -5.31
C VAL A 133 -15.76 34.71 -4.51
N ASP A 134 -15.02 35.60 -5.17
CA ASP A 134 -13.88 36.32 -4.60
C ASP A 134 -14.23 37.11 -3.33
N SER A 135 -15.44 37.65 -3.25
CA SER A 135 -15.90 38.41 -2.08
C SER A 135 -16.01 37.54 -0.81
N THR A 136 -16.21 36.23 -0.95
CA THR A 136 -16.18 35.28 0.17
C THR A 136 -14.74 34.98 0.59
N LEU A 137 -13.83 34.82 -0.39
CA LEU A 137 -12.40 34.57 -0.15
C LEU A 137 -11.68 35.75 0.52
N GLN A 138 -12.15 36.99 0.29
CA GLN A 138 -11.59 38.19 0.92
C GLN A 138 -12.10 38.42 2.35
N LYS A 139 -13.27 37.88 2.70
CA LYS A 139 -13.89 38.07 4.02
C LYS A 139 -13.55 36.98 5.03
N HIS A 140 -13.15 35.80 4.56
CA HIS A 140 -12.84 34.65 5.40
C HIS A 140 -11.51 34.04 4.99
N GLU A 141 -10.74 33.57 5.95
CA GLU A 141 -9.58 32.72 5.70
C GLU A 141 -10.06 31.35 5.22
N VAL A 142 -10.25 31.22 3.90
CA VAL A 142 -10.62 29.97 3.25
C VAL A 142 -9.35 29.16 2.99
N VAL A 143 -9.32 27.93 3.50
CA VAL A 143 -8.17 27.02 3.37
C VAL A 143 -8.58 25.81 2.53
N CYS A 144 -7.71 25.41 1.61
CA CYS A 144 -7.91 24.21 0.81
C CYS A 144 -7.77 22.95 1.67
N ALA A 145 -8.77 22.07 1.64
CA ALA A 145 -8.83 20.85 2.44
C ALA A 145 -7.79 19.77 2.05
N ILE A 146 -7.13 19.92 0.91
CA ILE A 146 -6.09 18.99 0.44
C ILE A 146 -4.70 19.51 0.78
N CYS A 147 -4.34 20.73 0.34
CA CYS A 147 -2.98 21.24 0.49
C CYS A 147 -2.77 22.11 1.74
N GLU A 148 -3.85 22.41 2.48
CA GLU A 148 -3.85 23.24 3.70
C GLU A 148 -3.33 24.67 3.50
N LYS A 149 -3.30 25.16 2.24
CA LYS A 149 -2.94 26.55 1.91
C LYS A 149 -4.18 27.41 1.70
N LEU A 150 -4.02 28.71 1.93
CA LEU A 150 -5.07 29.70 1.68
C LEU A 150 -5.55 29.68 0.22
N CYS A 151 -6.86 29.76 0.04
CA CYS A 151 -7.52 29.99 -1.23
C CYS A 151 -7.54 31.50 -1.49
N SER A 152 -6.73 31.97 -2.45
CA SER A 152 -6.70 33.36 -2.88
C SER A 152 -7.63 33.57 -4.08
N SER A 153 -8.04 34.82 -4.32
CA SER A 153 -8.80 35.23 -5.50
C SER A 153 -8.06 34.95 -6.82
N SER A 154 -6.73 34.81 -6.79
CA SER A 154 -5.92 34.40 -7.94
C SER A 154 -6.02 32.90 -8.28
N SER A 155 -6.59 32.09 -7.39
CA SER A 155 -6.73 30.64 -7.55
C SER A 155 -8.22 30.26 -7.63
N SER A 156 -8.64 29.66 -8.75
CA SER A 156 -10.01 29.15 -8.88
C SER A 156 -10.30 28.16 -7.76
N THR A 157 -11.34 28.41 -6.96
CA THR A 157 -11.69 27.62 -5.77
C THR A 157 -13.12 27.11 -5.90
N TYR A 158 -13.31 25.84 -5.55
CA TYR A 158 -14.62 25.18 -5.50
C TYR A 158 -14.89 24.72 -4.07
N GLY A 159 -16.13 24.75 -3.63
CA GLY A 159 -16.45 24.31 -2.28
C GLY A 159 -17.93 24.15 -1.98
N CYS A 160 -18.17 23.62 -0.78
CA CYS A 160 -19.47 23.53 -0.14
C CYS A 160 -19.46 24.42 1.10
N THR A 161 -20.20 25.52 1.06
CA THR A 161 -20.28 26.50 2.16
C THR A 161 -20.90 25.90 3.42
N GLU A 162 -21.92 25.05 3.28
CA GLU A 162 -22.59 24.39 4.40
C GLU A 162 -21.61 23.50 5.18
N CYS A 163 -20.75 22.77 4.48
CA CYS A 163 -19.76 21.90 5.09
C CYS A 163 -18.44 22.59 5.43
N LYS A 164 -18.26 23.86 5.03
CA LYS A 164 -16.98 24.59 5.06
C LYS A 164 -15.84 23.78 4.42
N PHE A 165 -16.13 23.15 3.28
CA PHE A 165 -15.19 22.30 2.55
C PHE A 165 -14.79 22.98 1.24
N PHE A 166 -13.51 23.29 1.07
CA PHE A 166 -13.02 24.09 -0.06
C PHE A 166 -11.78 23.46 -0.67
N LEU A 167 -11.64 23.55 -1.99
CA LEU A 167 -10.52 23.02 -2.76
C LEU A 167 -10.06 24.02 -3.82
N HIS A 168 -8.75 24.16 -3.99
CA HIS A 168 -8.23 24.75 -5.23
C HIS A 168 -8.59 23.85 -6.41
N LYS A 169 -8.92 24.45 -7.56
CA LYS A 169 -9.17 23.71 -8.81
C LYS A 169 -8.01 22.78 -9.15
N SER A 170 -6.76 23.25 -8.97
CA SER A 170 -5.56 22.44 -9.21
C SER A 170 -5.47 21.22 -8.29
N CYS A 171 -5.71 21.40 -6.98
CA CYS A 171 -5.73 20.29 -6.01
C CYS A 171 -6.85 19.29 -6.30
N MET A 172 -8.03 19.78 -6.67
CA MET A 172 -9.16 18.96 -7.08
C MET A 172 -8.81 18.11 -8.31
N THR A 173 -8.10 18.67 -9.29
CA THR A 173 -7.70 17.92 -10.49
C THR A 173 -6.50 17.01 -10.28
N SER A 174 -5.62 17.29 -9.31
CA SER A 174 -4.37 16.55 -9.13
C SER A 174 -4.46 15.41 -8.11
N ILE A 175 -5.45 15.44 -7.21
CA ILE A 175 -5.57 14.44 -6.15
C ILE A 175 -6.01 13.08 -6.72
N PRO A 176 -5.23 11.99 -6.52
CA PRO A 176 -5.61 10.69 -7.03
C PRO A 176 -6.59 9.97 -6.09
N ARG A 177 -7.34 9.00 -6.62
CA ARG A 177 -8.17 8.09 -5.82
C ARG A 177 -7.37 6.97 -5.15
N GLN A 178 -6.19 6.66 -5.68
CA GLN A 178 -5.29 5.63 -5.18
C GLN A 178 -3.85 6.13 -5.34
N LEU A 179 -3.07 6.01 -4.27
CA LEU A 179 -1.63 6.22 -4.32
C LEU A 179 -0.97 4.87 -4.50
N ILE A 180 -0.65 4.53 -5.74
CA ILE A 180 0.03 3.28 -6.07
C ILE A 180 1.52 3.53 -5.91
N ASN A 181 2.21 2.65 -5.17
CA ASN A 181 3.67 2.63 -5.09
C ASN A 181 4.24 4.02 -4.75
N HIS A 182 3.71 4.65 -3.71
CA HIS A 182 4.06 6.02 -3.36
C HIS A 182 5.43 6.08 -2.69
N LEU A 183 6.19 7.16 -2.91
CA LEU A 183 7.52 7.31 -2.30
C LEU A 183 7.47 7.33 -0.78
N ILE A 184 6.34 7.67 -0.15
CA ILE A 184 6.19 7.68 1.30
C ILE A 184 5.91 6.28 1.86
N HIS A 185 5.22 5.44 1.10
CA HIS A 185 4.79 4.12 1.55
C HIS A 185 4.65 3.16 0.36
N PRO A 186 5.28 1.98 0.40
CA PRO A 186 5.34 1.08 -0.75
C PRO A 186 3.99 0.41 -1.07
N CYS A 187 3.08 0.24 -0.11
CA CYS A 187 1.74 -0.30 -0.39
C CYS A 187 0.86 0.72 -1.13
N THR A 188 -0.12 0.20 -1.88
CA THR A 188 -1.15 1.03 -2.50
C THR A 188 -2.09 1.59 -1.43
N LEU A 189 -2.07 2.91 -1.23
CA LEU A 189 -2.97 3.58 -0.30
C LEU A 189 -4.25 4.01 -1.01
N LEU A 190 -5.40 3.77 -0.39
CA LEU A 190 -6.70 4.14 -0.94
C LEU A 190 -7.16 5.48 -0.37
N PHE A 191 -7.72 6.32 -1.22
CA PHE A 191 -8.41 7.52 -0.77
C PHE A 191 -9.63 7.15 0.09
N LEU A 192 -9.73 7.78 1.26
CA LEU A 192 -10.86 7.63 2.17
C LEU A 192 -11.27 9.00 2.71
N THR A 193 -12.58 9.18 2.86
CA THR A 193 -13.10 10.23 3.73
C THR A 193 -13.23 9.68 5.15
N ASN A 194 -12.78 10.43 6.16
CA ASN A 194 -12.82 10.00 7.56
C ASN A 194 -13.70 10.97 8.39
N PRO A 195 -14.79 10.49 9.03
CA PRO A 195 -15.60 11.32 9.92
C PRO A 195 -14.90 11.67 11.24
N ASN A 196 -13.85 10.93 11.60
CA ASN A 196 -13.13 11.04 12.86
C ASN A 196 -11.72 11.58 12.63
N SER A 197 -11.07 12.03 13.70
CA SER A 197 -9.65 12.34 13.66
C SER A 197 -8.82 11.07 13.49
N PHE A 198 -7.67 11.22 12.86
CA PHE A 198 -6.68 10.16 12.74
C PHE A 198 -5.28 10.77 12.88
N ARG A 199 -4.32 9.93 13.27
CA ARG A 199 -2.92 10.32 13.36
C ARG A 199 -2.22 9.94 12.07
N CYS A 200 -1.50 10.87 11.45
CA CYS A 200 -0.70 10.53 10.27
C CYS A 200 0.65 9.97 10.65
N ASP A 201 0.95 8.81 10.09
CA ASP A 201 2.23 8.13 10.30
C ASP A 201 3.41 8.93 9.76
N LYS A 202 3.17 9.83 8.79
CA LYS A 202 4.23 10.65 8.22
C LYS A 202 4.61 11.88 9.06
N CYS A 203 3.65 12.71 9.49
CA CYS A 203 3.98 13.92 10.24
C CYS A 203 3.78 13.76 11.75
N GLY A 204 3.15 12.68 12.21
CA GLY A 204 2.89 12.40 13.61
C GLY A 204 1.79 13.24 14.25
N GLU A 205 1.20 14.17 13.49
CA GLU A 205 0.14 15.06 13.92
C GLU A 205 -1.22 14.34 13.86
N ASP A 206 -2.07 14.64 14.85
CA ASP A 206 -3.50 14.31 14.79
C ASP A 206 -4.19 15.29 13.85
N VAL A 207 -4.89 14.75 12.84
CA VAL A 207 -5.60 15.54 11.86
C VAL A 207 -7.09 15.33 11.95
N PHE A 208 -7.75 16.47 11.93
CA PHE A 208 -9.19 16.64 11.89
C PHE A 208 -9.70 16.86 10.46
N SER A 209 -8.84 16.68 9.46
CA SER A 209 -9.25 16.72 8.07
C SER A 209 -10.13 15.51 7.77
N ARG A 210 -11.11 15.73 6.91
CA ARG A 210 -12.10 14.71 6.54
C ARG A 210 -11.56 13.74 5.48
N ILE A 211 -10.27 13.82 5.15
CA ILE A 211 -9.68 13.17 3.97
C ILE A 211 -8.31 12.58 4.31
N GLN A 212 -8.12 11.31 3.94
CA GLN A 212 -6.88 10.59 4.14
C GLN A 212 -6.60 9.59 3.01
N PHE A 213 -5.38 9.09 2.99
CA PHE A 213 -5.02 7.87 2.27
C PHE A 213 -4.68 6.79 3.29
N SER A 214 -5.25 5.60 3.14
CA SER A 214 -5.05 4.51 4.10
C SER A 214 -4.91 3.17 3.41
N TYR A 215 -4.13 2.28 4.02
CA TYR A 215 -4.12 0.86 3.70
C TYR A 215 -4.14 0.05 4.99
N ARG A 216 -5.23 -0.69 5.21
CA ARG A 216 -5.47 -1.37 6.49
C ARG A 216 -4.47 -2.49 6.81
N PRO A 217 -4.02 -3.31 5.86
CA PRO A 217 -3.06 -4.37 6.19
C PRO A 217 -1.73 -3.87 6.77
N CYS A 218 -1.30 -2.64 6.45
CA CYS A 218 -0.10 -2.05 7.03
C CYS A 218 -0.39 -1.02 8.15
N TYR A 219 -1.66 -0.76 8.46
CA TYR A 219 -2.09 0.28 9.41
C TYR A 219 -1.46 1.65 9.14
N PHE A 220 -1.27 2.01 7.85
CA PHE A 220 -0.64 3.27 7.47
C PHE A 220 -1.70 4.29 7.02
N ASP A 221 -1.80 5.38 7.75
CA ASP A 221 -2.67 6.52 7.49
C ASP A 221 -1.85 7.77 7.11
N LEU A 222 -2.20 8.37 5.99
CA LEU A 222 -1.48 9.47 5.37
C LEU A 222 -2.40 10.67 5.14
N HIS A 223 -2.01 11.85 5.63
CA HIS A 223 -2.70 13.10 5.30
C HIS A 223 -2.69 13.36 3.80
N ALA A 224 -3.83 13.84 3.27
CA ALA A 224 -4.01 14.15 1.85
C ALA A 224 -2.96 15.13 1.30
N LYS A 225 -2.47 16.09 2.10
CA LYS A 225 -1.43 17.04 1.68
C LYS A 225 -0.16 16.36 1.19
N TRP A 226 0.14 15.19 1.76
CA TRP A 226 1.34 14.44 1.44
C TRP A 226 1.22 13.58 0.18
N ALA A 227 0.00 13.40 -0.34
CA ALA A 227 -0.26 12.74 -1.61
C ALA A 227 0.19 13.57 -2.82
N LEU A 228 0.30 14.89 -2.65
CA LEU A 228 0.70 15.84 -3.70
C LEU A 228 2.15 16.31 -3.57
N LEU A 229 2.94 15.68 -2.69
CA LEU A 229 4.36 16.00 -2.61
C LEU A 229 5.09 15.64 -3.90
N PRO A 230 6.23 16.29 -4.19
CA PRO A 230 6.94 16.08 -5.44
C PRO A 230 7.20 14.59 -5.64
N THR A 231 6.63 14.07 -6.73
CA THR A 231 7.10 12.85 -7.34
C THR A 231 8.54 13.10 -7.77
N VAL A 232 9.42 12.10 -7.63
CA VAL A 232 10.85 12.19 -8.00
C VAL A 232 11.04 12.64 -9.47
N ASP A 233 9.99 12.56 -10.27
CA ASP A 233 9.93 12.96 -11.67
C ASP A 233 9.84 14.48 -11.89
N SER A 234 9.59 15.32 -10.87
CA SER A 234 9.71 16.76 -11.07
C SER A 234 11.19 17.12 -11.26
N GLU A 235 11.53 17.77 -12.38
CA GLU A 235 12.90 18.18 -12.71
C GLU A 235 13.55 19.03 -11.59
N ASP A 236 12.72 19.71 -10.79
CA ASP A 236 13.14 20.61 -9.70
C ASP A 236 13.23 19.95 -8.31
N ALA A 237 12.98 18.64 -8.17
CA ALA A 237 13.01 17.97 -6.86
C ALA A 237 14.44 17.86 -6.30
N LYS A 238 14.85 18.90 -5.55
CA LYS A 238 16.12 18.94 -4.82
C LYS A 238 16.13 18.08 -3.56
N GLU A 239 14.96 17.78 -3.02
CA GLU A 239 14.79 16.98 -1.82
C GLU A 239 13.54 16.11 -1.94
N ILE A 240 13.64 14.86 -1.50
CA ILE A 240 12.55 13.91 -1.50
C ILE A 240 12.40 13.28 -0.12
N GLN A 241 11.19 12.82 0.18
CA GLN A 241 10.99 11.89 1.28
C GLN A 241 10.66 10.52 0.71
N HIS A 242 11.43 9.52 1.12
CA HIS A 242 11.37 8.18 0.56
C HIS A 242 11.19 7.14 1.68
N PHE A 243 10.33 6.14 1.50
CA PHE A 243 9.95 5.13 2.50
C PHE A 243 11.15 4.28 2.96
N SER A 244 12.21 4.26 2.17
CA SER A 244 13.49 3.62 2.49
C SER A 244 14.24 4.29 3.62
N HIS A 245 13.94 5.56 3.94
CA HIS A 245 14.70 6.33 4.90
C HIS A 245 13.80 7.29 5.70
N PRO A 246 13.91 7.31 7.04
CA PRO A 246 13.05 8.18 7.87
C PRO A 246 13.31 9.68 7.66
N HIS A 247 14.51 10.04 7.21
CA HIS A 247 14.89 11.43 6.97
C HIS A 247 14.69 11.85 5.51
N PRO A 248 14.44 13.14 5.25
CA PRO A 248 14.53 13.69 3.91
C PRO A 248 15.89 13.43 3.25
N LEU A 249 15.85 13.17 1.94
CA LEU A 249 17.02 12.91 1.13
C LEU A 249 17.22 14.03 0.12
N ALA A 250 18.39 14.69 0.18
CA ALA A 250 18.76 15.78 -0.72
C ALA A 250 19.55 15.25 -1.93
N LEU A 251 19.29 15.81 -3.11
CA LEU A 251 20.01 15.50 -4.34
C LEU A 251 21.46 16.02 -4.25
N ILE A 252 22.43 15.18 -4.59
CA ILE A 252 23.84 15.55 -4.67
C ILE A 252 24.15 15.91 -6.12
N GLU A 253 24.76 17.08 -6.31
CA GLU A 253 25.25 17.54 -7.62
C GLU A 253 26.77 17.31 -7.78
N ASN A 254 27.53 17.17 -6.68
CA ASN A 254 29.00 17.02 -6.69
C ASN A 254 29.47 15.83 -5.83
N HIS A 255 30.15 14.87 -6.45
CA HIS A 255 30.64 13.63 -5.81
C HIS A 255 32.09 13.70 -5.29
N LYS A 256 32.73 14.88 -5.30
CA LYS A 256 34.19 15.03 -5.08
C LYS A 256 34.63 15.02 -3.61
N ASP A 257 33.71 14.99 -2.65
CA ASP A 257 34.01 15.22 -1.23
C ASP A 257 33.98 13.95 -0.36
N PHE A 258 33.94 12.75 -0.96
CA PHE A 258 33.80 11.50 -0.22
C PHE A 258 35.12 10.75 -0.09
N ASN A 259 35.54 10.48 1.16
CA ASN A 259 36.74 9.70 1.48
C ASN A 259 36.63 8.22 1.07
N ASN A 260 35.40 7.72 0.84
CA ASN A 260 35.09 6.36 0.39
C ASN A 260 34.19 6.41 -0.85
N GLU A 261 34.27 5.41 -1.73
CA GLU A 261 33.36 5.25 -2.87
C GLU A 261 31.92 5.04 -2.37
N PRO A 262 31.00 6.03 -2.53
CA PRO A 262 29.63 5.89 -2.06
C PRO A 262 28.91 4.85 -2.90
N ARG A 263 28.15 3.95 -2.27
CA ARG A 263 27.38 2.91 -2.97
C ARG A 263 25.89 3.10 -2.72
N CYS A 264 25.09 2.86 -3.74
CA CYS A 264 23.64 2.96 -3.66
C CYS A 264 23.09 1.85 -2.75
N VAL A 265 22.28 2.21 -1.75
CA VAL A 265 21.68 1.26 -0.79
C VAL A 265 20.76 0.24 -1.46
N ALA A 266 20.25 0.53 -2.66
CA ALA A 266 19.26 -0.27 -3.36
C ALA A 266 19.86 -1.23 -4.42
N CYS A 267 20.87 -0.78 -5.16
CA CYS A 267 21.48 -1.57 -6.24
C CYS A 267 22.95 -1.89 -5.99
N VAL A 268 23.53 -1.38 -4.90
CA VAL A 268 24.90 -1.67 -4.47
C VAL A 268 25.98 -1.18 -5.47
N GLU A 269 25.59 -0.56 -6.58
CA GLU A 269 26.50 0.10 -7.52
C GLU A 269 27.04 1.41 -6.96
N THR A 270 28.24 1.79 -7.38
CA THR A 270 28.90 3.03 -6.95
C THR A 270 28.13 4.26 -7.49
N CYS A 271 27.82 5.19 -6.59
CA CYS A 271 27.20 6.47 -6.91
C CYS A 271 28.25 7.45 -7.46
N LEU A 272 28.66 7.23 -8.71
CA LEU A 272 29.57 8.11 -9.44
C LEU A 272 28.79 9.17 -10.23
N ALA A 273 29.41 10.33 -10.42
CA ALA A 273 28.96 11.30 -11.42
C ALA A 273 28.93 10.64 -12.81
N PRO A 274 27.93 10.92 -13.66
CA PRO A 274 26.89 11.95 -13.54
C PRO A 274 25.56 11.44 -12.98
N THR A 275 25.52 10.28 -12.31
CA THR A 275 24.24 9.68 -11.89
C THR A 275 23.60 10.47 -10.72
N PRO A 276 22.40 11.05 -10.91
CA PRO A 276 21.76 11.83 -9.85
C PRO A 276 21.48 10.93 -8.64
N THR A 277 21.98 11.34 -7.47
CA THR A 277 21.96 10.53 -6.25
C THR A 277 21.42 11.34 -5.09
N PHE A 278 20.47 10.78 -4.36
CA PHE A 278 19.94 11.34 -3.13
C PHE A 278 20.75 10.85 -1.93
N ARG A 279 20.93 11.70 -0.92
CA ARG A 279 21.54 11.34 0.37
C ARG A 279 20.83 11.96 1.56
N CYS A 280 21.01 11.35 2.71
CA CYS A 280 20.64 12.01 3.96
C CYS A 280 21.69 13.07 4.34
N SER A 281 21.24 14.26 4.74
CA SER A 281 22.11 15.32 5.25
C SER A 281 22.50 15.15 6.72
N ARG A 282 21.90 14.19 7.45
CA ARG A 282 22.23 13.93 8.86
C ARG A 282 23.52 13.13 8.99
N ARG A 283 24.35 13.53 9.96
CA ARG A 283 25.66 12.88 10.23
C ARG A 283 25.55 11.41 10.61
N SER A 284 24.48 11.01 11.29
CA SER A 284 24.20 9.62 11.67
C SER A 284 23.77 8.73 10.49
N CYS A 285 23.58 9.30 9.29
CA CYS A 285 23.11 8.58 8.10
C CYS A 285 24.04 8.82 6.89
N ASN A 286 25.31 9.11 7.16
CA ASN A 286 26.35 9.40 6.17
C ASN A 286 26.60 8.28 5.14
N HIS A 287 26.09 7.07 5.38
CA HIS A 287 26.19 5.91 4.48
C HIS A 287 24.96 5.72 3.58
N PHE A 288 23.93 6.56 3.71
CA PHE A 288 22.69 6.39 2.95
C PHE A 288 22.75 7.17 1.62
N PHE A 289 23.00 6.45 0.52
CA PHE A 289 22.96 6.97 -0.85
C PHE A 289 21.95 6.21 -1.70
N LEU A 290 21.14 6.90 -2.48
CA LEU A 290 20.11 6.30 -3.31
C LEU A 290 20.08 6.96 -4.69
N HIS A 291 20.39 6.22 -5.76
CA HIS A 291 20.23 6.75 -7.12
C HIS A 291 18.79 7.24 -7.33
N LYS A 292 18.61 8.34 -8.06
CA LYS A 292 17.29 8.85 -8.46
C LYS A 292 16.47 7.79 -9.19
N SER A 293 17.12 7.02 -10.07
CA SER A 293 16.50 5.89 -10.77
C SER A 293 16.12 4.73 -9.84
N CYS A 294 16.90 4.46 -8.80
CA CYS A 294 16.56 3.46 -7.79
C CYS A 294 15.38 3.92 -6.92
N ALA A 295 15.34 5.20 -6.51
CA ALA A 295 14.21 5.78 -5.77
C ALA A 295 12.89 5.65 -6.54
N LEU A 296 12.93 5.73 -7.88
CA LEU A 296 11.75 5.51 -8.73
C LEU A 296 11.36 4.04 -8.86
N LYS A 297 12.33 3.12 -8.87
CA LYS A 297 12.06 1.67 -9.04
C LYS A 297 11.63 0.98 -7.76
N LEU A 298 12.16 1.40 -6.61
CA LEU A 298 11.92 0.77 -5.31
C LEU A 298 10.43 0.64 -4.96
N PRO A 299 9.57 1.66 -5.16
CA PRO A 299 8.14 1.53 -4.88
C PRO A 299 7.43 0.47 -5.72
N TYR A 300 7.96 0.09 -6.88
CA TYR A 300 7.37 -0.92 -7.77
C TYR A 300 7.86 -2.34 -7.47
N LEU A 301 8.79 -2.51 -6.53
CA LEU A 301 9.16 -3.83 -6.05
C LEU A 301 8.02 -4.41 -5.19
N PRO A 302 7.77 -5.73 -5.26
CA PRO A 302 6.76 -6.36 -4.41
C PRO A 302 7.00 -6.03 -2.93
N THR A 303 6.04 -5.40 -2.27
CA THR A 303 6.23 -5.01 -0.86
C THR A 303 6.31 -6.23 0.06
N SER A 304 5.68 -7.32 -0.34
CA SER A 304 5.70 -8.62 0.32
C SER A 304 6.02 -9.71 -0.71
N ILE A 305 6.91 -10.62 -0.36
CA ILE A 305 7.23 -11.82 -1.15
C ILE A 305 7.15 -13.06 -0.26
N GLN A 306 6.81 -14.18 -0.89
CA GLN A 306 7.11 -15.50 -0.36
C GLN A 306 8.47 -15.93 -0.90
N SER A 307 9.31 -16.50 -0.05
CA SER A 307 10.58 -17.07 -0.49
C SER A 307 10.46 -18.59 -0.40
N PRO A 308 10.72 -19.35 -1.49
CA PRO A 308 10.69 -20.81 -1.45
C PRO A 308 11.60 -21.40 -0.37
N CYS A 309 12.65 -20.66 -0.02
CA CYS A 309 13.64 -21.02 0.98
C CYS A 309 13.26 -20.61 2.42
N HIS A 310 12.03 -20.09 2.61
CA HIS A 310 11.46 -19.67 3.88
C HIS A 310 9.94 -19.95 3.94
N ASP A 311 9.57 -21.19 3.58
CA ASP A 311 8.17 -21.65 3.60
C ASP A 311 7.73 -22.25 4.95
N TYR A 312 8.66 -22.44 5.88
CA TYR A 312 8.41 -22.98 7.21
C TYR A 312 8.75 -21.97 8.32
N PRO A 313 7.82 -21.66 9.25
CA PRO A 313 6.39 -22.03 9.28
C PRO A 313 5.57 -21.48 8.11
N ALA A 314 4.52 -22.21 7.71
CA ALA A 314 3.62 -21.80 6.63
C ALA A 314 2.95 -20.45 6.95
N GLY A 315 3.13 -19.47 6.07
CA GLY A 315 2.52 -18.14 6.18
C GLY A 315 3.50 -16.99 6.47
N HIS A 316 4.79 -17.28 6.69
CA HIS A 316 5.80 -16.24 6.84
C HIS A 316 5.94 -15.44 5.53
N GLN A 317 5.77 -14.11 5.62
CA GLN A 317 5.94 -13.20 4.49
C GLN A 317 7.14 -12.29 4.73
N LEU A 318 7.99 -12.15 3.70
CA LEU A 318 9.11 -11.22 3.75
C LEU A 318 8.64 -9.87 3.22
N THR A 319 8.85 -8.81 3.99
CA THR A 319 8.51 -7.45 3.55
C THR A 319 9.73 -6.57 3.43
N ILE A 320 9.72 -5.66 2.45
CA ILE A 320 10.78 -4.66 2.29
C ILE A 320 10.83 -3.80 3.55
N THR A 321 11.95 -3.87 4.25
CA THR A 321 12.18 -3.16 5.50
C THR A 321 13.49 -2.38 5.40
N SER A 322 13.46 -1.13 5.86
CA SER A 322 14.68 -0.38 6.16
C SER A 322 15.14 -0.84 7.53
N LEU A 323 16.23 -1.59 7.57
CA LEU A 323 16.73 -2.13 8.83
C LEU A 323 17.29 -0.98 9.68
N PRO A 324 16.91 -0.89 10.98
CA PRO A 324 17.37 0.19 11.83
C PRO A 324 18.90 0.18 11.93
N TYR A 325 19.47 1.36 12.15
CA TYR A 325 20.88 1.54 12.47
C TYR A 325 21.13 1.06 13.91
N ASN A 326 21.02 -0.25 14.15
CA ASN A 326 21.44 -0.89 15.39
C ASN A 326 22.63 -1.79 15.11
N ASP A 327 23.59 -1.80 16.03
CA ASP A 327 24.87 -2.53 15.97
C ASP A 327 24.73 -4.06 15.95
N GLU A 328 23.52 -4.59 15.90
CA GLU A 328 23.29 -6.01 15.60
C GLU A 328 23.46 -6.22 14.10
N ILE A 329 24.64 -6.70 13.70
CA ILE A 329 24.96 -7.07 12.32
C ILE A 329 23.94 -8.11 11.85
N ARG A 330 22.90 -7.65 11.14
CA ARG A 330 22.02 -8.54 10.39
C ARG A 330 22.81 -9.02 9.17
N THR A 331 22.77 -10.32 8.93
CA THR A 331 23.37 -10.93 7.74
C THR A 331 22.27 -11.41 6.82
N CYS A 332 22.54 -11.39 5.52
CA CYS A 332 21.63 -11.99 4.56
C CYS A 332 21.64 -13.52 4.74
N SER A 333 20.49 -14.13 4.95
CA SER A 333 20.32 -15.59 5.05
C SER A 333 20.87 -16.30 3.82
N ALA A 334 20.86 -15.67 2.64
CA ALA A 334 21.33 -16.26 1.39
C ALA A 334 22.84 -16.16 1.16
N CYS A 335 23.46 -14.99 1.33
CA CYS A 335 24.89 -14.85 1.05
C CYS A 335 25.78 -14.76 2.29
N ARG A 336 25.19 -14.73 3.49
CA ARG A 336 25.83 -14.50 4.81
C ARG A 336 26.66 -13.23 4.93
N ARG A 337 26.65 -12.36 3.91
CA ARG A 337 27.26 -11.03 4.01
C ARG A 337 26.39 -10.16 4.91
N GLY A 338 27.03 -9.28 5.68
CA GLY A 338 26.33 -8.22 6.40
C GLY A 338 25.59 -7.31 5.43
N PHE A 339 24.55 -6.65 5.92
CA PHE A 339 23.89 -5.54 5.20
C PHE A 339 24.75 -4.27 5.22
N ASP A 340 26.07 -4.43 5.04
CA ASP A 340 27.09 -3.40 5.14
C ASP A 340 26.84 -2.40 4.00
N SER A 341 26.22 -1.27 4.34
CA SER A 341 25.72 -0.19 3.46
C SER A 341 24.41 -0.45 2.69
N SER A 342 23.91 -1.69 2.58
CA SER A 342 22.60 -2.01 1.99
C SER A 342 21.52 -2.13 3.08
N PHE A 343 21.08 -1.00 3.62
CA PHE A 343 20.09 -0.96 4.72
C PHE A 343 18.67 -1.42 4.32
N MET A 344 18.44 -1.80 3.06
CA MET A 344 17.16 -2.30 2.58
C MET A 344 17.22 -3.80 2.31
N ALA A 345 16.32 -4.54 2.96
CA ALA A 345 16.25 -5.99 2.89
C ALA A 345 14.80 -6.46 2.89
N TYR A 346 14.55 -7.61 2.29
CA TYR A 346 13.34 -8.38 2.56
C TYR A 346 13.52 -9.09 3.89
N SER A 347 12.69 -8.76 4.87
CA SER A 347 12.80 -9.28 6.24
C SER A 347 11.50 -9.94 6.65
N CYS A 348 11.60 -11.10 7.31
CA CYS A 348 10.44 -11.74 7.93
C CYS A 348 9.93 -10.88 9.08
N ARG A 349 8.60 -10.73 9.18
CA ARG A 349 7.94 -9.92 10.22
C ARG A 349 7.74 -10.64 11.54
N GLU A 350 7.84 -11.95 11.54
CA GLU A 350 7.64 -12.74 12.74
C GLU A 350 8.82 -12.56 13.70
N ASP A 351 8.48 -12.24 14.95
CA ASP A 351 9.43 -12.10 16.04
C ASP A 351 10.23 -13.42 16.17
N ASP A 352 11.54 -13.30 16.40
CA ASP A 352 12.53 -14.40 16.50
C ASP A 352 12.88 -15.17 15.21
N CYS A 353 12.26 -14.88 14.05
CA CYS A 353 12.60 -15.58 12.81
C CYS A 353 14.01 -15.21 12.29
N GLY A 354 14.36 -13.93 12.33
CA GLY A 354 15.69 -13.45 11.91
C GLY A 354 16.03 -13.67 10.43
N PHE A 355 15.07 -14.08 9.59
CA PHE A 355 15.31 -14.33 8.17
C PHE A 355 15.32 -13.02 7.37
N ASN A 356 16.46 -12.68 6.77
CA ASN A 356 16.66 -11.45 6.02
C ASN A 356 17.33 -11.76 4.67
N LEU A 357 16.89 -11.13 3.59
CA LEU A 357 17.49 -11.25 2.25
C LEU A 357 17.83 -9.87 1.69
N HIS A 358 19.01 -9.75 1.08
CA HIS A 358 19.26 -8.63 0.16
C HIS A 358 18.19 -8.61 -0.94
N LEU A 359 17.84 -7.41 -1.43
CA LEU A 359 16.93 -7.25 -2.57
C LEU A 359 17.38 -8.01 -3.82
N ASP A 360 18.68 -8.22 -4.01
CA ASP A 360 19.21 -9.03 -5.11
C ASP A 360 19.22 -10.52 -4.78
N CYS A 361 19.45 -10.89 -3.52
CA CYS A 361 19.37 -12.28 -3.09
C CYS A 361 17.95 -12.86 -3.18
N SER A 362 16.91 -12.02 -3.08
CA SER A 362 15.52 -12.47 -3.27
C SER A 362 15.16 -12.78 -4.72
N LYS A 363 15.99 -12.38 -5.69
CA LYS A 363 15.80 -12.71 -7.12
C LYS A 363 16.48 -14.01 -7.53
N LEU A 364 17.19 -14.66 -6.61
CA LEU A 364 17.89 -15.90 -6.91
C LEU A 364 16.87 -17.04 -7.05
N GLU A 365 16.94 -17.76 -8.16
CA GLU A 365 16.08 -18.91 -8.43
C GLU A 365 16.79 -20.22 -8.06
N PRO A 366 16.26 -21.00 -7.09
CA PRO A 366 16.75 -22.34 -6.79
C PRO A 366 16.57 -23.23 -8.02
N SER A 367 17.65 -23.86 -8.49
CA SER A 367 17.63 -24.51 -9.82
C SER A 367 18.38 -25.84 -9.89
N PHE A 368 19.18 -26.19 -8.89
CA PHE A 368 20.02 -27.37 -8.93
C PHE A 368 19.57 -28.41 -7.91
N VAL A 369 19.27 -29.63 -8.36
CA VAL A 369 19.01 -30.78 -7.48
C VAL A 369 20.28 -31.62 -7.43
N LEU A 370 20.76 -31.92 -6.23
CA LEU A 370 21.88 -32.83 -6.03
C LEU A 370 21.34 -34.22 -5.71
N ASP A 371 21.78 -35.25 -6.42
CA ASP A 371 21.39 -36.63 -6.14
C ASP A 371 21.73 -36.98 -4.68
N GLY A 372 20.71 -37.41 -3.92
CA GLY A 372 20.83 -37.68 -2.49
C GLY A 372 20.63 -36.47 -1.57
N HIS A 373 20.16 -35.34 -2.10
CA HIS A 373 19.75 -34.17 -1.33
C HIS A 373 18.42 -33.61 -1.85
N ASP A 374 17.40 -33.62 -0.99
CA ASP A 374 16.00 -33.36 -1.38
C ASP A 374 15.68 -31.88 -1.65
N HIS A 375 16.51 -30.94 -1.21
CA HIS A 375 16.29 -29.51 -1.39
C HIS A 375 17.05 -28.95 -2.60
N PHE A 376 16.50 -27.90 -3.22
CA PHE A 376 17.18 -27.19 -4.29
C PHE A 376 18.39 -26.41 -3.77
N LEU A 377 19.46 -26.45 -4.54
CA LEU A 377 20.61 -25.57 -4.39
C LEU A 377 20.47 -24.36 -5.30
N THR A 378 20.87 -23.22 -4.75
CA THR A 378 20.89 -21.93 -5.43
C THR A 378 22.34 -21.55 -5.72
N LEU A 379 22.62 -21.12 -6.94
CA LEU A 379 23.92 -20.56 -7.31
C LEU A 379 24.04 -19.15 -6.73
N ILE A 380 25.07 -18.93 -5.91
CA ILE A 380 25.35 -17.63 -5.30
C ILE A 380 26.75 -17.20 -5.70
N GLU A 381 26.84 -16.14 -6.49
CA GLU A 381 28.12 -15.63 -7.01
C GLU A 381 29.00 -15.06 -5.89
N LYS A 382 28.38 -14.46 -4.88
CA LYS A 382 29.02 -13.60 -3.91
C LYS A 382 28.57 -13.97 -2.51
N VAL A 383 29.42 -14.64 -1.75
CA VAL A 383 29.14 -15.06 -0.36
C VAL A 383 30.17 -14.52 0.63
N ALA A 384 29.85 -14.51 1.93
CA ALA A 384 30.85 -14.42 2.99
C ALA A 384 31.69 -15.71 3.02
N ALA A 385 32.79 -15.75 3.77
CA ALA A 385 33.57 -16.97 3.92
C ALA A 385 32.70 -18.06 4.56
N MET A 386 32.45 -19.15 3.83
CA MET A 386 31.67 -20.31 4.28
C MET A 386 32.47 -21.60 4.05
N THR A 387 32.13 -22.70 4.72
CA THR A 387 32.87 -23.96 4.58
C THR A 387 32.18 -24.89 3.58
N CYS A 388 32.94 -25.42 2.62
CA CYS A 388 32.44 -26.43 1.69
C CYS A 388 32.18 -27.77 2.39
N HIS A 389 31.02 -28.37 2.12
CA HIS A 389 30.62 -29.65 2.70
C HIS A 389 31.54 -30.81 2.30
N PHE A 390 32.03 -30.83 1.05
CA PHE A 390 32.84 -31.95 0.55
C PHE A 390 34.34 -31.80 0.84
N CYS A 391 34.92 -30.62 0.62
CA CYS A 391 36.37 -30.44 0.74
C CYS A 391 36.81 -29.78 2.06
N GLY A 392 35.88 -29.24 2.85
CA GLY A 392 36.17 -28.54 4.10
C GLY A 392 36.91 -27.20 3.93
N ALA A 393 37.25 -26.79 2.70
CA ALA A 393 37.90 -25.51 2.44
C ALA A 393 36.89 -24.36 2.42
N ASN A 394 37.39 -23.15 2.63
CA ASN A 394 36.56 -21.95 2.56
C ASN A 394 36.11 -21.63 1.12
N CYS A 395 34.86 -21.25 1.01
CA CYS A 395 34.18 -20.77 -0.18
C CYS A 395 34.03 -19.24 -0.08
N CYS A 396 34.47 -18.51 -1.10
CA CYS A 396 34.37 -17.05 -1.10
C CYS A 396 33.52 -16.49 -2.26
N ASN A 397 33.23 -17.26 -3.32
CA ASN A 397 32.41 -16.87 -4.48
C ASN A 397 31.92 -18.11 -5.23
N PHE A 398 30.90 -17.95 -6.09
CA PHE A 398 30.34 -18.96 -7.00
C PHE A 398 30.12 -20.33 -6.34
N ILE A 399 29.20 -20.37 -5.38
CA ILE A 399 28.86 -21.61 -4.67
C ILE A 399 27.43 -22.05 -4.96
N LEU A 400 27.21 -23.35 -4.86
CA LEU A 400 25.87 -23.92 -4.75
C LEU A 400 25.55 -24.04 -3.27
N ARG A 401 24.44 -23.43 -2.86
CA ARG A 401 24.00 -23.43 -1.47
C ARG A 401 22.58 -23.93 -1.33
N CYS A 402 22.36 -24.89 -0.44
CA CYS A 402 21.05 -25.20 0.09
C CYS A 402 20.77 -24.27 1.28
N LEU A 403 19.71 -23.46 1.18
CA LEU A 403 19.34 -22.50 2.23
C LEU A 403 18.65 -23.15 3.42
N GLU A 404 17.94 -24.26 3.17
CA GLU A 404 17.21 -25.00 4.20
C GLU A 404 18.15 -25.83 5.08
N CYS A 405 19.12 -26.52 4.48
CA CYS A 405 20.09 -27.37 5.20
C CYS A 405 21.42 -26.68 5.52
N ASP A 406 21.61 -25.43 5.09
CA ASP A 406 22.88 -24.68 5.22
C ASP A 406 24.11 -25.40 4.61
N ILE A 407 23.88 -26.20 3.56
CA ILE A 407 24.94 -26.94 2.86
C ILE A 407 25.54 -26.04 1.77
N ASN A 408 26.87 -25.92 1.75
CA ASN A 408 27.61 -25.10 0.80
C ASN A 408 28.57 -25.98 0.00
N ILE A 409 28.55 -25.86 -1.32
CA ILE A 409 29.32 -26.71 -2.22
C ILE A 409 30.03 -25.83 -3.24
N HIS A 410 31.36 -25.96 -3.36
CA HIS A 410 32.06 -25.43 -4.52
C HIS A 410 31.53 -26.12 -5.77
N ILE A 411 31.32 -25.38 -6.85
CA ILE A 411 30.90 -25.97 -8.13
C ILE A 411 31.86 -27.10 -8.56
N GLN A 412 33.15 -26.94 -8.30
CA GLN A 412 34.19 -27.93 -8.62
C GLN A 412 34.18 -29.16 -7.71
N CYS A 413 33.54 -29.09 -6.54
CA CYS A 413 33.39 -30.21 -5.62
C CYS A 413 32.13 -31.03 -5.90
N LEU A 414 31.32 -30.66 -6.89
CA LEU A 414 30.21 -31.49 -7.32
C LEU A 414 30.74 -32.84 -7.82
N PRO A 415 30.17 -33.97 -7.35
CA PRO A 415 30.52 -35.27 -7.89
C PRO A 415 30.21 -35.26 -9.40
N CYS A 416 31.16 -35.70 -10.22
CA CYS A 416 30.94 -35.95 -11.64
C CYS A 416 29.91 -37.09 -11.79
N THR A 417 28.63 -36.79 -11.72
CA THR A 417 27.58 -37.72 -12.12
C THR A 417 27.60 -37.80 -13.65
N GLN A 418 28.30 -38.81 -14.17
CA GLN A 418 28.08 -39.25 -15.54
C GLN A 418 26.59 -39.56 -15.70
N ASN A 419 25.97 -38.97 -16.73
CA ASN A 419 24.56 -39.10 -17.11
C ASN A 419 23.56 -38.29 -16.29
N ASN A 420 23.46 -36.98 -16.53
CA ASN A 420 22.16 -36.33 -16.68
C ASN A 420 22.33 -35.09 -17.56
N LYS A 421 21.59 -35.03 -18.68
CA LYS A 421 21.50 -33.82 -19.50
C LYS A 421 20.92 -32.71 -18.62
N PRO A 422 21.51 -31.51 -18.58
CA PRO A 422 20.85 -30.36 -17.99
C PRO A 422 19.52 -30.16 -18.71
N GLN A 423 18.39 -30.23 -18.01
CA GLN A 423 17.22 -29.46 -18.45
C GLN A 423 17.50 -28.01 -18.09
N ILE A 424 18.34 -27.38 -18.90
CA ILE A 424 18.38 -25.92 -19.00
C ILE A 424 17.04 -25.56 -19.67
N SER A 425 16.03 -25.19 -18.89
CA SER A 425 15.01 -24.30 -19.41
C SER A 425 15.75 -23.02 -19.76
N SER A 426 15.93 -22.79 -21.06
CA SER A 426 16.56 -21.60 -21.61
C SER A 426 15.99 -20.34 -20.95
N PRO A 427 16.78 -19.56 -20.21
CA PRO A 427 16.52 -18.13 -20.17
C PRO A 427 16.79 -17.63 -21.59
N SER A 428 15.93 -16.75 -22.11
CA SER A 428 16.21 -15.99 -23.32
C SER A 428 17.59 -15.33 -23.21
N PHE A 429 18.59 -15.95 -23.84
CA PHE A 429 19.96 -15.45 -23.88
C PHE A 429 19.98 -14.17 -24.72
N THR A 430 19.99 -13.01 -24.08
CA THR A 430 20.64 -11.84 -24.65
C THR A 430 22.14 -12.06 -24.46
N THR A 431 22.82 -12.52 -25.49
CA THR A 431 24.26 -12.76 -25.50
C THR A 431 25.04 -11.50 -25.15
N TYR A 432 25.69 -11.45 -24.00
CA TYR A 432 26.86 -10.58 -23.78
C TYR A 432 28.11 -11.36 -24.18
N LYS A 433 28.67 -11.02 -25.35
CA LYS A 433 29.99 -11.49 -25.76
C LYS A 433 31.04 -10.82 -24.85
N VAL A 434 31.65 -11.60 -23.97
CA VAL A 434 32.88 -11.19 -23.28
C VAL A 434 34.04 -11.51 -24.22
N TYR A 435 34.62 -10.48 -24.82
CA TYR A 435 35.91 -10.59 -25.52
C TYR A 435 37.02 -10.58 -24.45
N PHE A 436 37.71 -11.71 -24.28
CA PHE A 436 39.02 -11.72 -23.66
C PHE A 436 40.06 -11.43 -24.75
N GLY A 437 40.56 -10.20 -24.78
CA GLY A 437 41.78 -9.82 -25.47
C GLY A 437 42.93 -9.85 -24.47
N ILE A 438 43.96 -10.61 -24.81
CA ILE A 438 45.25 -10.77 -24.11
C ILE A 438 46.02 -9.44 -24.11
#